data_AF-A0ABD7HHD5-F1
#
_entry.id   AF-A0ABD7HHD5-F1
#
_cell.length_a   1.000
_cell.length_b   1.000
_cell.length_c   1.000
_cell.angle_alpha   90.00
_cell.angle_beta   90.00
_cell.angle_gamma   90.00
#
_symmetry.space_group_name_H-M   'P 1'
#
loop_
_entity.id
_entity.type
_entity.pdbx_description
1 polymer ?
#
loop_
_entity_poly.entity_id
_entity_poly.type
_entity_poly.pdbx_seq_one_letter_code
_entity_poly.pdbx_strand_id
1 'polypeptide(L)'
;MKKNLIVAASAALALTVGLSACGHTSESEAQPGAQPFPAEHACADVSRPADPHNLIGDNWLKDNACAIFNMNRPGADVDAEQAEKIVYDARMRAVTGKRDISLLARQGNAQISTPSGVETDFKDAIAQRRAALKQELTASGLALQGKAPQDYRIEYLKGEAHSASPGLTPGK
;
A
#
# COMPACT_ATOMS: atom_id res chain seq x y z
N MET A 1 -27.38 49.59 56.86
CA MET A 1 -28.46 50.13 56.00
C MET A 1 -28.53 49.30 54.71
N LYS A 2 -29.76 49.09 54.21
CA LYS A 2 -30.25 48.62 52.88
C LYS A 2 -29.29 48.86 51.69
N LYS A 3 -29.33 48.22 50.51
CA LYS A 3 -29.99 47.05 49.86
C LYS A 3 -29.41 47.01 48.41
N ASN A 4 -29.24 45.81 47.85
CA ASN A 4 -29.48 45.36 46.46
C ASN A 4 -28.69 45.93 45.24
N LEU A 5 -28.03 45.02 44.50
CA LEU A 5 -28.09 44.88 43.02
C LEU A 5 -27.46 43.51 42.60
N ILE A 6 -28.21 42.41 42.55
CA ILE A 6 -28.75 41.65 41.39
C ILE A 6 -28.00 41.71 40.02
N VAL A 7 -27.88 40.50 39.44
CA VAL A 7 -27.79 40.06 38.00
C VAL A 7 -26.38 40.08 37.38
N ALA A 8 -25.66 38.96 37.21
CA ALA A 8 -25.84 37.77 36.35
C ALA A 8 -25.55 37.98 34.85
N ALA A 9 -24.43 37.41 34.36
CA ALA A 9 -24.11 36.99 32.98
C ALA A 9 -22.60 36.64 32.92
N SER A 10 -22.04 35.65 32.25
CA SER A 10 -22.47 34.44 31.55
C SER A 10 -21.19 33.63 31.31
N ALA A 11 -21.26 32.33 31.58
CA ALA A 11 -20.35 31.23 31.23
C ALA A 11 -19.12 31.49 30.32
N ALA A 12 -17.93 31.14 30.83
CA ALA A 12 -16.87 30.53 30.04
C ALA A 12 -16.54 29.16 30.67
N LEU A 13 -16.98 28.09 30.01
CA LEU A 13 -16.66 26.70 30.35
C LEU A 13 -15.17 26.45 30.08
N ALA A 14 -14.33 26.64 31.09
CA ALA A 14 -13.01 26.03 31.15
C ALA A 14 -13.16 24.63 31.75
N LEU A 15 -13.36 23.62 30.91
CA LEU A 15 -13.16 22.24 31.32
C LEU A 15 -11.65 21.95 31.27
N THR A 16 -11.02 22.18 32.40
CA THR A 16 -9.73 21.61 32.76
C THR A 16 -9.87 20.09 32.88
N VAL A 17 -9.38 19.36 31.89
CA VAL A 17 -8.87 17.99 32.10
C VAL A 17 -7.36 18.07 31.97
N GLY A 18 -6.70 18.11 33.12
CA GLY A 18 -5.25 18.01 33.20
C GLY A 18 -4.82 16.57 32.99
N LEU A 19 -3.84 16.35 32.11
CA LEU A 19 -2.84 15.32 32.31
C LEU A 19 -1.48 15.93 31.92
N SER A 20 -0.74 16.29 32.94
CA SER A 20 0.65 16.73 32.87
C SER A 20 1.56 15.57 32.42
N ALA A 21 2.33 15.78 31.34
CA ALA A 21 3.65 15.17 31.17
C ALA A 21 4.46 15.91 30.08
N CYS A 22 5.37 16.75 30.55
CA CYS A 22 6.76 16.92 30.08
C CYS A 22 7.11 16.77 28.59
N GLY A 23 7.64 17.86 28.03
CA GLY A 23 8.98 17.82 27.46
C GLY A 23 9.11 17.61 25.94
N HIS A 24 9.76 18.61 25.33
CA HIS A 24 10.58 18.55 24.12
C HIS A 24 9.87 18.73 22.78
N THR A 25 10.28 19.82 22.11
CA THR A 25 10.37 19.94 20.66
C THR A 25 10.95 18.64 20.08
N SER A 26 10.12 17.81 19.46
CA SER A 26 10.62 16.73 18.63
C SER A 26 11.03 17.33 17.28
N GLU A 27 12.25 17.86 17.21
CA GLU A 27 13.08 17.49 16.07
C GLU A 27 13.08 15.96 16.05
N SER A 28 12.60 15.37 14.96
CA SER A 28 12.66 13.93 14.77
C SER A 28 14.12 13.55 14.55
N GLU A 29 14.88 13.43 15.65
CA GLU A 29 16.12 12.68 15.66
C GLU A 29 15.76 11.26 15.25
N ALA A 30 16.29 10.83 14.09
CA ALA A 30 16.12 9.50 13.57
C ALA A 30 16.45 8.48 14.67
N GLN A 31 15.42 7.81 15.20
CA GLN A 31 15.60 6.71 16.16
C GLN A 31 16.56 5.68 15.55
N PRO A 32 17.62 5.26 16.28
CA PRO A 32 18.42 4.13 15.87
C PRO A 32 17.54 2.88 15.86
N GLY A 33 17.04 2.50 14.68
CA GLY A 33 16.10 1.40 14.50
C GLY A 33 14.79 1.76 13.76
N ALA A 34 14.55 3.03 13.42
CA ALA A 34 13.47 3.38 12.50
C ALA A 34 13.79 2.83 11.11
N GLN A 35 12.88 2.02 10.55
CA GLN A 35 13.00 1.52 9.18
C GLN A 35 13.04 2.73 8.23
N PRO A 36 14.01 2.80 7.28
CA PRO A 36 14.09 3.91 6.32
C PRO A 36 12.78 4.23 5.63
N PHE A 37 12.00 3.19 5.34
CA PHE A 37 10.63 3.32 4.84
C PHE A 37 9.69 2.48 5.72
N PRO A 38 9.03 3.05 6.75
CA PRO A 38 8.12 2.29 7.59
C PRO A 38 7.01 1.65 6.76
N ALA A 39 6.44 0.54 7.22
CA ALA A 39 5.33 -0.12 6.53
C ALA A 39 4.16 0.86 6.28
N GLU A 40 3.50 0.75 5.12
CA GLU A 40 2.42 1.67 4.78
C GLU A 40 1.17 1.39 5.64
N HIS A 41 0.78 2.35 6.48
CA HIS A 41 -0.29 2.18 7.46
C HIS A 41 -1.66 1.90 6.82
N ALA A 42 -1.95 2.50 5.67
CA ALA A 42 -3.20 2.27 4.95
C ALA A 42 -3.15 1.04 4.03
N CYS A 43 -2.07 0.25 4.07
CA CYS A 43 -1.90 -0.94 3.26
C CYS A 43 -2.27 -2.19 4.06
N ALA A 44 -3.14 -3.02 3.47
CA ALA A 44 -3.44 -4.36 3.96
C ALA A 44 -2.86 -5.39 2.98
N ASP A 45 -2.01 -6.28 3.50
CA ASP A 45 -1.41 -7.33 2.67
C ASP A 45 -2.48 -8.33 2.23
N VAL A 46 -2.26 -8.93 1.06
CA VAL A 46 -3.18 -9.91 0.48
C VAL A 46 -2.75 -11.29 0.94
N SER A 47 -3.64 -12.02 1.61
CA SER A 47 -3.39 -13.42 1.98
C SER A 47 -3.43 -14.33 0.75
N ARG A 48 -2.62 -15.39 0.76
CA ARG A 48 -2.66 -16.43 -0.27
C ARG A 48 -4.06 -17.07 -0.29
N PRO A 49 -4.75 -17.12 -1.43
CA PRO A 49 -6.05 -17.78 -1.51
C PRO A 49 -5.90 -19.31 -1.48
N ALA A 50 -7.02 -20.01 -1.26
CA ALA A 50 -7.07 -21.45 -1.43
C ALA A 50 -6.72 -21.84 -2.87
N ASP A 51 -5.93 -22.91 -3.02
CA ASP A 51 -5.40 -23.36 -4.30
C ASP A 51 -5.51 -24.89 -4.46
N PRO A 52 -6.74 -25.45 -4.46
CA PRO A 52 -6.97 -26.90 -4.46
C PRO A 52 -6.44 -27.60 -5.72
N HIS A 53 -6.33 -26.89 -6.85
CA HIS A 53 -5.79 -27.42 -8.10
C HIS A 53 -4.34 -27.02 -8.36
N ASN A 54 -3.65 -26.42 -7.38
CA ASN A 54 -2.24 -26.01 -7.45
C ASN A 54 -1.93 -25.12 -8.67
N LEU A 55 -2.82 -24.18 -8.97
CA LEU A 55 -2.66 -23.20 -10.06
C LEU A 55 -1.63 -22.13 -9.72
N ILE A 56 -1.52 -21.75 -8.44
CA ILE A 56 -0.56 -20.73 -8.00
C ILE A 56 0.84 -21.34 -7.90
N GLY A 57 0.95 -22.54 -7.30
CA GLY A 57 2.24 -23.18 -7.06
C GLY A 57 3.23 -22.26 -6.33
N ASP A 58 4.41 -22.06 -6.93
CA ASP A 58 5.48 -21.18 -6.43
C ASP A 58 5.36 -19.73 -6.90
N ASN A 59 4.34 -19.39 -7.70
CA ASN A 59 4.16 -18.04 -8.23
C ASN A 59 3.57 -17.05 -7.21
N TRP A 60 3.39 -17.47 -5.95
CA TRP A 60 2.95 -16.56 -4.89
C TRP A 60 4.10 -15.65 -4.41
N LEU A 61 3.85 -14.33 -4.34
CA LEU A 61 4.77 -13.40 -3.71
C LEU A 61 4.74 -13.61 -2.18
N LYS A 62 5.85 -14.13 -1.63
CA LYS A 62 5.98 -14.47 -0.20
C LYS A 62 6.23 -13.25 0.69
N ASP A 63 6.79 -12.18 0.13
CA ASP A 63 7.04 -10.96 0.88
C ASP A 63 5.73 -10.27 1.25
N ASN A 64 5.74 -9.59 2.40
CA ASN A 64 4.63 -8.71 2.79
C ASN A 64 4.63 -7.49 1.87
N ALA A 65 3.62 -7.37 1.01
CA ALA A 65 3.53 -6.31 0.02
C ALA A 65 3.57 -4.90 0.62
N CYS A 66 3.04 -4.73 1.84
CA CYS A 66 2.99 -3.45 2.55
C CYS A 66 4.31 -3.04 3.20
N ALA A 67 5.28 -3.96 3.27
CA ALA A 67 6.58 -3.75 3.88
C ALA A 67 7.75 -3.94 2.90
N ILE A 68 7.47 -4.09 1.60
CA ILE A 68 8.54 -4.14 0.59
C ILE A 68 9.35 -2.85 0.66
N PHE A 69 10.67 -3.02 0.50
CA PHE A 69 11.70 -2.00 0.59
C PHE A 69 11.84 -1.29 1.95
N ASN A 70 11.25 -1.80 3.02
CA ASN A 70 11.31 -1.14 4.32
C ASN A 70 12.72 -0.86 4.86
N MET A 71 13.69 -1.73 4.54
CA MET A 71 15.09 -1.61 4.94
C MET A 71 16.01 -1.06 3.84
N ASN A 72 15.46 -0.74 2.67
CA ASN A 72 16.26 -0.20 1.58
C ASN A 72 16.70 1.23 1.88
N ARG A 73 17.79 1.67 1.25
CA ARG A 73 18.23 3.07 1.27
C ARG A 73 18.20 3.63 -0.15
N PRO A 74 17.78 4.88 -0.33
CA PRO A 74 17.84 5.51 -1.64
C PRO A 74 19.29 5.67 -2.10
N GLY A 75 19.50 5.67 -3.41
CA GLY A 75 20.77 6.05 -4.02
C GLY A 75 21.09 7.53 -3.78
N ALA A 76 22.35 7.92 -3.99
CA ALA A 76 22.81 9.29 -3.73
C ALA A 76 22.04 10.36 -4.52
N ASP A 77 21.55 10.00 -5.72
CA ASP A 77 20.81 10.89 -6.62
C ASP A 77 19.29 10.82 -6.46
N VAL A 78 18.79 10.09 -5.45
CA VAL A 78 17.36 9.96 -5.16
C VAL A 78 17.07 10.65 -3.84
N ASP A 79 16.38 11.80 -3.91
CA ASP A 79 15.94 12.50 -2.71
C ASP A 79 14.89 11.70 -1.93
N ALA A 80 14.66 12.09 -0.68
CA ALA A 80 13.76 11.38 0.22
C ALA A 80 12.30 11.35 -0.29
N GLU A 81 11.82 12.44 -0.90
CA GLU A 81 10.45 12.54 -1.39
C GLU A 81 10.22 11.60 -2.59
N GLN A 82 11.16 11.58 -3.53
CA GLN A 82 11.14 10.69 -4.68
C GLN A 82 11.28 9.22 -4.24
N ALA A 83 12.12 8.95 -3.24
CA ALA A 83 12.28 7.62 -2.69
C ALA A 83 10.98 7.10 -2.05
N GLU A 84 10.28 7.94 -1.28
CA GLU A 84 8.99 7.61 -0.69
C GLU A 84 7.94 7.29 -1.76
N LYS A 85 7.88 8.07 -2.85
CA LYS A 85 6.96 7.81 -3.98
C LYS A 85 7.26 6.48 -4.66
N ILE A 86 8.54 6.17 -4.91
CA ILE A 86 8.97 4.90 -5.51
C ILE A 86 8.59 3.72 -4.61
N VAL A 87 8.83 3.84 -3.30
CA VAL A 87 8.50 2.77 -2.34
C VAL A 87 6.99 2.58 -2.22
N TYR A 88 6.22 3.66 -2.17
CA TYR A 88 4.76 3.59 -2.18
C TYR A 88 4.23 2.90 -3.45
N ASP A 89 4.72 3.31 -4.63
CA ASP A 89 4.37 2.70 -5.91
C ASP A 89 4.66 1.20 -5.93
N ALA A 90 5.86 0.80 -5.50
CA ALA A 90 6.26 -0.61 -5.43
C ALA A 90 5.34 -1.45 -4.53
N ARG A 91 4.94 -0.90 -3.38
CA ARG A 91 4.00 -1.56 -2.45
C ARG A 91 2.63 -1.73 -3.08
N MET A 92 2.12 -0.69 -3.75
CA MET A 92 0.83 -0.75 -4.45
C MET A 92 0.86 -1.75 -5.61
N ARG A 93 1.94 -1.78 -6.40
CA ARG A 93 2.16 -2.81 -7.44
C ARG A 93 2.17 -4.22 -6.86
N ALA A 94 2.83 -4.44 -5.73
CA ALA A 94 2.85 -5.74 -5.05
C ALA A 94 1.46 -6.16 -4.53
N VAL A 95 0.71 -5.24 -3.92
CA VAL A 95 -0.68 -5.51 -3.48
C VAL A 95 -1.56 -5.85 -4.68
N THR A 96 -1.55 -5.03 -5.73
CA THR A 96 -2.34 -5.26 -6.95
C THR A 96 -1.93 -6.57 -7.61
N GLY A 97 -0.65 -6.87 -7.75
CA GLY A 97 -0.18 -8.13 -8.33
C GLY A 97 -0.59 -9.37 -7.53
N LYS A 98 -0.59 -9.31 -6.19
CA LYS A 98 -1.13 -10.39 -5.35
C LYS A 98 -2.66 -10.54 -5.53
N ARG A 99 -3.39 -9.43 -5.70
CA ARG A 99 -4.83 -9.46 -6.02
C ARG A 99 -5.11 -10.08 -7.38
N ASP A 100 -4.36 -9.71 -8.41
CA ASP A 100 -4.50 -10.24 -9.77
C ASP A 100 -4.28 -11.76 -9.80
N ILE A 101 -3.18 -12.23 -9.19
CA ILE A 101 -2.91 -13.67 -9.06
C ILE A 101 -4.03 -14.38 -8.30
N SER A 102 -4.56 -13.75 -7.24
CA SER A 102 -5.67 -14.32 -6.48
C SER A 102 -6.96 -14.42 -7.29
N LEU A 103 -7.24 -13.42 -8.13
CA LEU A 103 -8.39 -13.42 -9.02
C LEU A 103 -8.27 -14.52 -10.08
N LEU A 104 -7.11 -14.60 -10.74
CA LEU A 104 -6.81 -15.63 -11.73
C LEU A 104 -6.94 -17.03 -11.13
N ALA A 105 -6.38 -17.26 -9.94
CA ALA A 105 -6.48 -18.55 -9.26
C ALA A 105 -7.94 -18.90 -8.91
N ARG A 106 -8.73 -17.94 -8.44
CA ARG A 106 -10.16 -18.18 -8.14
C ARG A 106 -10.95 -18.52 -9.41
N GLN A 107 -10.71 -17.79 -10.49
CA GLN A 107 -11.36 -18.05 -11.78
C GLN A 107 -10.98 -19.42 -12.34
N GLY A 108 -9.68 -19.78 -12.31
CA GLY A 108 -9.22 -21.08 -12.77
C GLY A 108 -9.73 -22.24 -11.93
N ASN A 109 -9.74 -22.12 -10.60
CA ASN A 109 -10.30 -23.15 -9.73
C ASN A 109 -11.80 -23.34 -9.99
N ALA A 110 -12.54 -22.25 -10.23
CA ALA A 110 -13.96 -22.32 -10.59
C ALA A 110 -14.19 -22.95 -11.97
N GLN A 111 -13.38 -22.60 -12.98
CA GLN A 111 -13.49 -23.21 -14.32
C GLN A 111 -13.19 -24.71 -14.29
N ILE A 112 -12.16 -25.14 -13.56
CA ILE A 112 -11.83 -26.57 -13.41
C ILE A 112 -12.97 -27.33 -12.71
N SER A 113 -13.56 -26.72 -11.67
CA SER A 113 -14.66 -27.33 -10.92
C SER A 113 -15.98 -27.34 -11.69
N THR A 114 -16.18 -26.41 -12.62
CA THR A 114 -17.39 -26.32 -13.44
C THR A 114 -17.02 -25.91 -14.87
N PRO A 115 -16.51 -26.86 -15.69
CA PRO A 115 -16.03 -26.56 -17.03
C PRO A 115 -17.14 -25.98 -17.90
N SER A 116 -16.90 -24.82 -18.49
CA SER A 116 -17.78 -24.21 -19.48
C SER A 116 -16.99 -23.33 -20.45
N GLY A 117 -17.36 -23.37 -21.73
CA GLY A 117 -16.78 -22.50 -22.76
C GLY A 117 -15.31 -22.78 -23.07
N VAL A 118 -14.57 -21.72 -23.42
CA VAL A 118 -13.14 -21.77 -23.77
C VAL A 118 -12.30 -21.97 -22.51
N GLU A 119 -11.48 -23.02 -22.50
CA GLU A 119 -10.52 -23.29 -21.43
C GLU A 119 -9.37 -22.28 -21.48
N THR A 120 -9.17 -21.54 -20.39
CA THR A 120 -8.05 -20.60 -20.26
C THR A 120 -6.92 -21.29 -19.52
N ASP A 121 -5.69 -21.19 -20.02
CA ASP A 121 -4.52 -21.65 -19.28
C ASP A 121 -4.20 -20.66 -18.13
N PHE A 122 -4.90 -20.86 -17.01
CA PHE A 122 -4.72 -20.03 -15.83
C PHE A 122 -3.36 -20.22 -15.17
N LYS A 123 -2.70 -21.37 -15.35
CA LYS A 123 -1.39 -21.62 -14.77
C LYS A 123 -0.33 -20.76 -15.44
N ASP A 124 -0.36 -20.70 -16.78
CA ASP A 124 0.51 -19.84 -17.55
C ASP A 124 0.19 -18.35 -17.34
N ALA A 125 -1.10 -17.98 -17.27
CA ALA A 125 -1.50 -16.60 -16.98
C ALA A 125 -1.00 -16.13 -15.60
N ILE A 126 -1.07 -16.98 -14.57
CA ILE A 126 -0.54 -16.68 -13.23
C ILE A 126 1.00 -16.54 -13.28
N ALA A 127 1.69 -17.44 -13.97
CA ALA A 127 3.15 -17.39 -14.12
C ALA A 127 3.61 -16.10 -14.83
N GLN A 128 2.92 -15.73 -15.91
CA GLN A 128 3.17 -14.49 -16.64
C GLN A 128 2.94 -13.26 -15.76
N ARG A 129 1.82 -13.20 -15.02
CA ARG A 129 1.55 -12.09 -14.10
C ARG A 129 2.61 -11.98 -13.01
N ARG A 130 3.07 -13.10 -12.45
CA ARG A 130 4.14 -13.12 -11.44
C ARG A 130 5.49 -12.66 -12.01
N ALA A 131 5.81 -13.04 -13.25
CA ALA A 131 7.00 -12.60 -13.94
C ALA A 131 6.98 -11.08 -14.19
N ALA A 132 5.85 -10.55 -14.67
CA ALA A 132 5.64 -9.11 -14.81
C ALA A 132 5.80 -8.38 -13.46
N LEU A 133 5.16 -8.87 -12.40
CA LEU A 133 5.32 -8.30 -11.06
C LEU A 133 6.78 -8.29 -10.59
N LYS A 134 7.55 -9.34 -10.89
CA LYS A 134 8.98 -9.39 -10.57
C LYS A 134 9.75 -8.28 -11.29
N GLN A 135 9.47 -8.06 -12.57
CA GLN A 135 10.10 -7.01 -13.36
C GLN A 135 9.73 -5.62 -12.85
N GLU A 136 8.44 -5.38 -12.55
CA GLU A 136 7.94 -4.13 -11.96
C GLU A 136 8.66 -3.77 -10.65
N LEU A 137 8.79 -4.75 -9.73
CA LEU A 137 9.50 -4.54 -8.46
C LEU A 137 11.00 -4.38 -8.65
N THR A 138 11.60 -5.07 -9.62
CA THR A 138 13.02 -4.89 -9.96
C THR A 138 13.26 -3.48 -10.49
N ALA A 139 12.41 -2.99 -11.40
CA ALA A 139 12.49 -1.64 -11.93
C ALA A 139 12.33 -0.59 -10.83
N SER A 140 11.40 -0.80 -9.89
CA SER A 140 11.22 0.08 -8.73
C SER A 140 12.45 0.08 -7.82
N GLY A 141 13.08 -1.08 -7.60
CA GLY A 141 14.32 -1.18 -6.84
C GLY A 141 15.50 -0.48 -7.52
N LEU A 142 15.61 -0.57 -8.85
CA LEU A 142 16.61 0.16 -9.63
C LEU A 142 16.37 1.67 -9.61
N ALA A 143 15.12 2.10 -9.73
CA ALA A 143 14.74 3.50 -9.60
C ALA A 143 15.10 4.05 -8.22
N LEU A 144 14.84 3.30 -7.14
CA LEU A 144 15.23 3.67 -5.77
C LEU A 144 16.74 3.83 -5.62
N GLN A 145 17.53 3.11 -6.43
CA GLN A 145 19.00 3.22 -6.45
C GLN A 145 19.53 4.34 -7.37
N GLY A 146 18.67 5.16 -7.98
CA GLY A 146 19.06 6.20 -8.93
C GLY A 146 19.36 5.68 -10.33
N LYS A 147 18.93 4.45 -10.65
CA LYS A 147 19.17 3.76 -11.93
C LYS A 147 17.86 3.38 -12.61
N ALA A 148 16.89 4.29 -12.60
CA ALA A 148 15.58 4.05 -13.18
C ALA A 148 15.71 3.62 -14.66
N PRO A 149 15.09 2.48 -15.06
CA PRO A 149 14.95 2.14 -16.48
C PRO A 149 14.29 3.27 -17.28
N GLN A 150 14.58 3.36 -18.59
CA GLN A 150 14.14 4.46 -19.46
C GLN A 150 12.62 4.72 -19.42
N ASP A 151 11.86 3.65 -19.24
CA ASP A 151 10.41 3.56 -19.30
C ASP A 151 9.77 3.33 -17.92
N TYR A 152 10.57 3.46 -16.85
CA TYR A 152 10.09 3.46 -15.48
C TYR A 152 9.20 4.69 -15.22
N ARG A 153 8.04 4.43 -14.63
CA ARG A 153 7.08 5.44 -14.22
C ARG A 153 6.41 5.02 -12.93
N ILE A 154 6.16 6.00 -12.07
CA ILE A 154 5.30 5.81 -10.90
C ILE A 154 3.86 5.77 -11.40
N GLU A 155 3.15 4.68 -11.08
CA GLU A 155 1.74 4.51 -11.44
C GLU A 155 0.83 4.83 -10.26
N TYR A 156 1.30 4.61 -9.02
CA TYR A 156 0.55 4.90 -7.81
C TYR A 156 1.22 6.02 -7.02
N LEU A 157 0.53 7.15 -6.90
CA LEU A 157 0.88 8.24 -5.98
C LEU A 157 -0.06 8.27 -4.77
N LYS A 158 0.51 8.59 -3.61
CA LYS A 158 -0.24 8.70 -2.35
C LYS A 158 -1.18 9.91 -2.41
N GLY A 159 -2.45 9.69 -2.10
CA GLY A 159 -3.48 10.75 -2.13
C GLY A 159 -4.12 10.98 -3.50
N GLU A 160 -3.63 10.33 -4.55
CA GLU A 160 -4.35 10.29 -5.83
C GLU A 160 -5.43 9.21 -5.78
N ALA A 161 -6.66 9.58 -6.17
CA ALA A 161 -7.74 8.63 -6.35
C ALA A 161 -7.47 7.81 -7.62
N HIS A 162 -6.76 6.69 -7.46
CA HIS A 162 -6.70 5.66 -8.49
C HIS A 162 -8.07 5.03 -8.57
N SER A 163 -8.87 5.44 -9.57
CA SER A 163 -10.22 4.93 -9.80
C SER A 163 -10.17 3.40 -9.81
N ALA A 164 -10.77 2.78 -8.79
CA ALA A 164 -10.96 1.34 -8.76
C ALA A 164 -11.87 0.97 -9.94
N SER A 165 -11.27 0.45 -11.01
CA SER A 165 -11.88 -0.02 -12.26
C SER A 165 -12.06 1.04 -13.37
N PRO A 166 -11.33 0.93 -14.50
CA PRO A 166 -11.71 1.56 -15.77
C PRO A 166 -12.90 0.87 -16.47
N GLY A 167 -13.55 -0.12 -15.85
CA GLY A 167 -14.36 -1.11 -16.58
C GLY A 167 -15.86 -1.21 -16.25
N LEU A 168 -16.41 -0.44 -15.31
CA LEU A 168 -17.84 -0.53 -14.96
C LEU A 168 -18.43 0.85 -14.65
N THR A 169 -18.50 1.72 -15.66
CA THR A 169 -19.52 2.77 -15.66
C THR A 169 -20.78 2.17 -16.30
N PRO A 170 -21.91 2.05 -15.57
CA PRO A 170 -23.19 1.80 -16.21
C PRO A 170 -23.49 3.04 -17.06
N GLY A 171 -23.63 2.83 -18.38
CA GLY A 171 -24.14 3.86 -19.27
C GLY A 171 -25.45 4.41 -18.72
N LYS A 172 -25.58 5.73 -18.70
CA LYS A 172 -26.88 6.39 -18.68
C LYS A 172 -27.41 6.50 -20.10
#